data_AF-V4Y5A5-F1
#
_entry.id   AF-V4Y5A5-F1
#
_cell.length_a   1.000
_cell.length_b   1.000
_cell.length_c   1.000
_cell.angle_alpha   90.00
_cell.angle_beta   90.00
_cell.angle_gamma   90.00
#
_symmetry.space_group_name_H-M   'P 1'
#
loop_
_entity.id
_entity.type
_entity.pdbx_description
1 polymer ?
#
loop_
_entity_poly.entity_id
_entity_poly.type
_entity_poly.pdbx_seq_one_letter_code
_entity_poly.pdbx_strand_id
1 'polypeptide(L)'
;MTGVRVVVTESPAGVQKYTARVACDAPEAEIDAVEAGVLERYFEIVEGGDGASFVRARAVDMTGEAGEITEPTGLFSIQFADPVSPQSVTLQFETVLDHDGETVPDENLRFEAMA
;
A
#
# COMPACT_ATOMS: atom_id res chain seq x y z
N MET A 1 -4.80 -0.80 -16.41
CA MET A 1 -4.10 0.17 -15.53
C MET A 1 -2.64 -0.25 -15.50
N THR A 2 -1.70 0.68 -15.38
CA THR A 2 -0.26 0.35 -15.33
C THR A 2 0.26 0.25 -13.91
N GLY A 3 -0.53 0.63 -12.90
CA GLY A 3 -0.15 0.48 -11.51
C GLY A 3 -1.32 0.58 -10.55
N VAL A 4 -1.01 0.42 -9.26
CA VAL A 4 -1.93 0.67 -8.16
C VAL A 4 -1.26 1.48 -7.06
N ARG A 5 -2.05 2.30 -6.39
CA ARG A 5 -1.67 2.99 -5.16
C ARG A 5 -2.50 2.46 -4.01
N VAL A 6 -1.87 1.99 -2.94
CA VAL A 6 -2.57 1.62 -1.71
C VAL A 6 -2.80 2.88 -0.89
N VAL A 7 -4.05 3.12 -0.49
CA VAL A 7 -4.51 4.41 0.03
C VAL A 7 -5.26 4.22 1.35
N VAL A 8 -4.98 5.12 2.28
CA VAL A 8 -5.84 5.39 3.45
C VAL A 8 -6.61 6.68 3.19
N THR A 9 -7.94 6.62 3.25
CA THR A 9 -8.79 7.78 2.97
C THR A 9 -8.90 8.73 4.16
N GLU A 10 -8.90 8.19 5.37
CA GLU A 10 -9.00 8.96 6.61
C GLU A 10 -8.35 8.19 7.77
N SER A 11 -7.56 8.90 8.58
CA SER A 11 -7.01 8.44 9.85
C SER A 11 -6.62 9.66 10.69
N PRO A 12 -7.47 10.13 11.62
CA PRO A 12 -7.22 11.35 12.38
C PRO A 12 -5.95 11.28 13.25
N ALA A 13 -5.62 10.10 13.76
CA ALA A 13 -4.39 9.85 14.50
C ALA A 13 -3.18 9.52 13.59
N GLY A 14 -3.37 9.48 12.27
CA GLY A 14 -2.34 9.08 11.31
C GLY A 14 -2.07 7.58 11.32
N VAL A 15 -1.39 7.08 10.28
CA VAL A 15 -0.95 5.68 10.26
C VAL A 15 0.41 5.56 10.94
N GLN A 16 0.47 4.80 12.04
CA GLN A 16 1.72 4.48 12.71
C GLN A 16 2.45 3.33 12.03
N LYS A 17 1.75 2.28 11.63
CA LYS A 17 2.40 1.13 10.97
C LYS A 17 1.42 0.36 10.14
N TYR A 18 1.95 -0.30 9.11
CA TYR A 18 1.18 -1.26 8.34
C TYR A 18 2.03 -2.44 7.87
N THR A 19 1.34 -3.51 7.53
CA THR A 19 1.85 -4.62 6.71
C THR A 19 0.72 -5.00 5.77
N ALA A 20 0.98 -4.87 4.47
CA ALA A 20 -0.01 -5.08 3.44
C ALA A 20 0.57 -5.96 2.33
N ARG A 21 -0.29 -6.81 1.76
CA ARG A 21 -0.01 -7.62 0.59
C ARG A 21 -0.88 -7.16 -0.56
N VAL A 22 -0.25 -6.89 -1.69
CA VAL A 22 -0.94 -6.71 -2.97
C VAL A 22 -0.50 -7.83 -3.90
N ALA A 23 -1.45 -8.49 -4.55
CA ALA A 23 -1.15 -9.50 -5.55
C ALA A 23 -1.99 -9.32 -6.80
N CYS A 24 -1.47 -9.76 -7.93
CA CYS A 24 -2.14 -9.77 -9.20
C CYS A 24 -2.15 -11.19 -9.77
N ASP A 25 -3.35 -11.72 -10.04
CA ASP A 25 -3.53 -13.08 -10.56
C ASP A 25 -3.53 -13.14 -12.10
N ALA A 26 -3.27 -12.02 -12.77
CA ALA A 26 -3.13 -12.01 -14.23
C ALA A 26 -1.85 -12.77 -14.63
N PRO A 27 -1.90 -13.59 -15.70
CA PRO A 27 -0.81 -14.50 -16.07
C PRO A 27 0.51 -13.81 -16.44
N GLU A 28 0.45 -12.54 -16.86
CA GLU A 28 1.60 -11.71 -17.25
C GLU A 28 1.87 -10.60 -16.22
N ALA A 29 1.31 -10.72 -15.01
CA ALA A 29 1.51 -9.71 -13.98
C ALA A 29 2.95 -9.77 -13.42
N GLU A 30 3.77 -8.85 -13.89
CA GLU A 30 5.10 -8.59 -13.37
C GLU A 30 5.15 -7.18 -12.79
N ILE A 31 5.62 -7.05 -11.56
CA ILE A 31 5.87 -5.77 -10.91
C ILE A 31 7.23 -5.24 -11.38
N ASP A 32 7.26 -4.01 -11.90
CA ASP A 32 8.47 -3.30 -12.34
C ASP A 32 9.02 -2.39 -11.23
N ALA A 33 8.14 -1.81 -10.41
CA ALA A 33 8.56 -0.95 -9.30
C ALA A 33 7.59 -1.00 -8.13
N VAL A 34 8.15 -0.81 -6.93
CA VAL A 34 7.39 -0.57 -5.71
C VAL A 34 7.99 0.66 -5.03
N GLU A 35 7.17 1.70 -4.84
CA GLU A 35 7.62 2.97 -4.30
C GLU A 35 6.90 3.28 -3.00
N ALA A 36 7.64 3.79 -2.02
CA ALA A 36 7.07 4.20 -0.75
C ALA A 36 6.18 5.44 -0.92
N GLY A 37 5.14 5.52 -0.09
CA GLY A 37 4.30 6.70 0.06
C GLY A 37 4.68 7.51 1.30
N VAL A 38 3.70 7.84 2.13
CA VAL A 38 3.86 8.76 3.28
C VAL A 38 4.87 8.28 4.35
N LEU A 39 5.16 6.99 4.44
CA LEU A 39 6.08 6.40 5.42
C LEU A 39 7.43 5.96 4.81
N GLU A 40 8.06 6.81 4.01
CA GLU A 40 9.25 6.48 3.21
C GLU A 40 10.44 6.01 4.05
N ARG A 41 10.70 6.64 5.19
CA ARG A 41 11.93 6.46 5.96
C ARG A 41 12.17 5.04 6.48
N TYR A 42 11.08 4.34 6.80
CA TYR A 42 11.12 2.96 7.30
C TYR A 42 10.21 2.04 6.49
N PHE A 43 10.07 2.33 5.20
CA PHE A 43 9.40 1.46 4.25
C PHE A 43 10.29 0.27 3.86
N GLU A 44 9.70 -0.91 3.74
CA GLU A 44 10.40 -2.13 3.38
C GLU A 44 9.51 -3.07 2.56
N ILE A 45 10.06 -3.63 1.50
CA ILE A 45 9.51 -4.81 0.81
C ILE A 45 10.00 -6.05 1.55
N VAL A 46 9.07 -6.78 2.17
CA VAL A 46 9.40 -7.97 2.96
C VAL A 46 9.43 -9.24 2.11
N GLU A 47 8.61 -9.28 1.06
CA GLU A 47 8.50 -10.42 0.14
C GLU A 47 7.94 -9.97 -1.22
N GLY A 48 8.30 -10.67 -2.30
CA GLY A 48 7.88 -10.30 -3.65
C GLY A 48 8.55 -9.01 -4.13
N GLY A 49 7.81 -8.17 -4.84
CA GLY A 49 8.32 -6.93 -5.42
C GLY A 49 8.75 -7.09 -6.88
N ASP A 50 9.84 -6.44 -7.27
CA ASP A 50 10.38 -6.44 -8.64
C ASP A 50 10.47 -7.87 -9.23
N GLY A 51 9.92 -8.06 -10.42
CA GLY A 51 9.84 -9.33 -11.13
C GLY A 51 8.79 -10.33 -10.60
N ALA A 52 8.04 -10.00 -9.56
CA ALA A 52 7.01 -10.87 -8.98
C ALA A 52 5.59 -10.40 -9.32
N SER A 53 4.61 -11.30 -9.18
CA SER A 53 3.18 -10.96 -9.32
C SER A 53 2.54 -10.44 -8.02
N PHE A 54 3.32 -10.33 -6.95
CA PHE A 54 2.85 -9.82 -5.67
C PHE A 54 3.96 -9.06 -4.94
N VAL A 55 3.55 -8.22 -4.01
CA VAL A 55 4.44 -7.59 -3.03
C VAL A 55 3.80 -7.65 -1.65
N ARG A 56 4.62 -7.93 -0.65
CA ARG A 56 4.29 -7.73 0.75
C ARG A 56 5.17 -6.62 1.30
N ALA A 57 4.57 -5.48 1.60
CA ALA A 57 5.27 -4.28 2.07
C ALA A 57 4.87 -3.95 3.50
N ARG A 58 5.80 -3.34 4.24
CA ARG A 58 5.55 -2.79 5.58
C ARG A 58 6.18 -1.42 5.72
N ALA A 59 5.63 -0.62 6.62
CA ALA A 59 6.30 0.57 7.11
C ALA A 59 5.93 0.85 8.56
N VAL A 60 6.77 1.63 9.25
CA VAL A 60 6.55 2.09 10.62
C VAL A 60 6.96 3.55 10.73
N ASP A 61 6.07 4.39 11.22
CA ASP A 61 6.34 5.77 11.60
C ASP A 61 6.86 5.83 13.03
N MET A 62 8.17 6.03 13.19
CA MET A 62 8.82 6.20 14.49
C MET A 62 8.86 7.67 14.94
N THR A 63 8.31 8.57 14.15
CA THR A 63 8.59 10.02 14.18
C THR A 63 7.34 10.89 14.20
N GLY A 64 6.17 10.33 13.91
CA GLY A 64 4.94 11.08 13.66
C GLY A 64 4.88 11.72 12.27
N GLU A 65 5.67 11.21 11.30
CA GLU A 65 5.76 11.69 9.92
C GLU A 65 4.42 11.60 9.16
N ALA A 66 3.56 10.62 9.46
CA ALA A 66 2.26 10.50 8.80
C ALA A 66 1.29 11.64 9.17
N GLY A 67 1.44 12.22 10.36
CA GLY A 67 0.52 13.23 10.87
C GLY A 67 -0.95 12.81 10.78
N GLU A 68 -1.85 13.79 10.82
CA GLU A 68 -3.28 13.55 10.57
C GLU A 68 -3.54 13.29 9.08
N ILE A 69 -4.35 12.28 8.76
CA ILE A 69 -4.79 11.98 7.39
C ILE A 69 -6.28 12.36 7.26
N THR A 70 -6.55 13.49 6.60
CA THR A 70 -7.91 13.96 6.28
C THR A 70 -8.27 13.87 4.79
N GLU A 71 -7.30 13.50 3.95
CA GLU A 71 -7.45 13.31 2.51
C GLU A 71 -6.79 11.98 2.08
N PRO A 72 -7.25 11.38 0.96
CA PRO A 72 -6.66 10.15 0.44
C PRO A 72 -5.13 10.21 0.31
N THR A 73 -4.45 9.43 1.15
CA THR A 73 -2.99 9.42 1.27
C THR A 73 -2.44 8.05 0.90
N GLY A 74 -1.46 8.04 -0.01
CA GLY A 74 -0.81 6.81 -0.45
C GLY A 74 0.17 6.27 0.57
N LEU A 75 0.04 4.98 0.92
CA LEU A 75 1.00 4.26 1.74
C LEU A 75 2.18 3.77 0.91
N PHE A 76 1.91 3.23 -0.28
CA PHE A 76 2.89 2.83 -1.29
C PHE A 76 2.20 2.62 -2.64
N SER A 77 2.98 2.58 -3.70
CA SER A 77 2.53 2.32 -5.07
C SER A 77 3.29 1.15 -5.68
N ILE A 78 2.64 0.51 -6.65
CA ILE A 78 3.18 -0.58 -7.45
C ILE A 78 2.98 -0.22 -8.91
N GLN A 79 4.03 -0.36 -9.71
CA GLN A 79 3.97 -0.30 -11.16
C GLN A 79 4.09 -1.72 -11.72
N PHE A 80 3.20 -2.08 -12.63
CA PHE A 80 3.28 -3.31 -13.41
C PHE A 80 4.00 -3.04 -14.74
N ALA A 81 4.76 -4.03 -15.21
CA ALA A 81 5.45 -3.97 -16.51
C ALA A 81 4.45 -3.85 -17.67
N ASP A 82 3.32 -4.53 -17.57
CA ASP A 82 2.25 -4.54 -18.56
C ASP A 82 0.90 -4.10 -17.95
N PRO A 83 -0.04 -3.55 -18.76
CA PRO A 83 -1.35 -3.18 -18.27
C PRO A 83 -2.14 -4.37 -17.71
N VAL A 84 -2.57 -4.27 -16.45
CA VAL A 84 -3.42 -5.28 -15.79
C VAL A 84 -4.86 -4.80 -15.60
N SER A 85 -5.78 -5.75 -15.35
CA SER A 85 -7.17 -5.47 -14.98
C SER A 85 -7.28 -5.16 -13.48
N PRO A 86 -8.01 -4.12 -13.04
CA PRO A 86 -8.25 -3.88 -11.61
C PRO A 86 -8.88 -5.08 -10.89
N GLN A 87 -9.72 -5.86 -11.59
CA GLN A 87 -10.38 -7.04 -11.02
C GLN A 87 -9.42 -8.21 -10.74
N SER A 88 -8.21 -8.16 -11.31
CA SER A 88 -7.18 -9.17 -11.05
C SER A 88 -6.28 -8.81 -9.87
N VAL A 89 -6.44 -7.62 -9.27
CA VAL A 89 -5.65 -7.17 -8.13
C VAL A 89 -6.39 -7.40 -6.84
N THR A 90 -5.69 -8.00 -5.88
CA THR A 90 -6.16 -8.21 -4.51
C THR A 90 -5.30 -7.39 -3.55
N LEU A 91 -5.95 -6.81 -2.54
CA LEU A 91 -5.32 -6.07 -1.46
C LEU A 91 -5.73 -6.71 -0.13
N GLN A 92 -4.75 -6.98 0.72
CA GLN A 92 -4.96 -7.48 2.07
C GLN A 92 -4.05 -6.73 3.04
N PHE A 93 -4.62 -6.22 4.13
CA PHE A 93 -3.84 -5.76 5.28
C PHE A 93 -3.72 -6.88 6.31
N GLU A 94 -2.48 -7.18 6.72
CA GLU A 94 -2.19 -8.05 7.86
C GLU A 94 -2.19 -7.24 9.16
N THR A 95 -1.78 -5.98 9.08
CA THR A 95 -1.78 -5.02 10.19
C THR A 95 -1.87 -3.62 9.63
N VAL A 96 -2.65 -2.76 10.27
CA VAL A 96 -2.68 -1.32 10.01
C VAL A 96 -3.16 -0.62 11.27
N LEU A 97 -2.25 0.03 11.99
CA LEU A 97 -2.55 0.72 13.23
C LEU A 97 -2.24 2.20 13.11
N ASP A 98 -3.02 3.02 13.81
CA ASP A 98 -2.73 4.43 14.03
C ASP A 98 -1.78 4.67 15.22
N HIS A 99 -1.48 5.94 15.50
CA HIS A 99 -0.60 6.31 16.62
C HIS A 99 -1.22 6.13 18.00
N ASP A 100 -2.55 5.99 18.10
CA ASP A 100 -3.24 5.64 19.34
C ASP A 100 -3.23 4.10 19.58
N GLY A 101 -2.75 3.34 18.59
CA GLY A 101 -2.67 1.88 18.63
C GLY A 101 -3.97 1.20 18.23
N GLU A 102 -4.92 1.94 17.67
CA GLU A 102 -6.18 1.44 17.16
C GLU A 102 -6.03 0.95 15.71
N THR A 103 -6.82 -0.04 15.32
CA THR A 103 -6.85 -0.52 13.94
C THR A 103 -7.55 0.49 13.05
N VAL A 104 -6.91 0.90 11.95
CA VAL A 104 -7.56 1.75 10.95
C VAL A 104 -8.71 0.96 10.30
N PRO A 105 -9.95 1.49 10.23
CA PRO A 105 -11.10 0.77 9.68
C PRO A 105 -10.94 0.38 8.21
N ASP A 106 -11.39 -0.81 7.83
CA ASP A 106 -11.30 -1.32 6.45
C ASP A 106 -12.01 -0.41 5.42
N GLU A 107 -13.08 0.28 5.82
CA GLU A 107 -13.78 1.24 4.95
C GLU A 107 -12.91 2.44 4.55
N ASN A 108 -11.84 2.69 5.31
CA ASN A 108 -10.85 3.73 5.02
C ASN A 108 -9.67 3.21 4.18
N LEU A 109 -9.67 1.93 3.81
CA LEU A 109 -8.57 1.28 3.11
C LEU A 109 -9.01 0.87 1.71
N ARG A 110 -8.23 1.26 0.71
CA ARG A 110 -8.48 0.85 -0.68
C ARG A 110 -7.19 0.85 -1.50
N PHE A 111 -7.29 0.35 -2.72
CA PHE A 111 -6.34 0.73 -3.76
C PHE A 111 -7.01 1.61 -4.81
N GLU A 112 -6.20 2.44 -5.46
CA GLU A 112 -6.60 3.26 -6.59
C GLU A 112 -5.79 2.83 -7.82
N ALA A 113 -6.45 2.73 -8.97
CA ALA A 113 -5.80 2.38 -10.23
C ALA A 113 -4.99 3.57 -10.78
N MET A 114 -3.78 3.31 -11.25
CA MET A 114 -2.90 4.29 -11.90
C MET A 114 -2.87 4.05 -13.41
N ALA A 115 -2.90 5.14 -14.19
CA ALA A 115 -2.97 5.09 -15.65
C ALA A 115 -1.58 5.03 -16.26
#